data_AF-A0A9D0VZM9-F1
#
_entry.id   AF-A0A9D0VZM9-F1
#
_cell.length_a   1.000
_cell.length_b   1.000
_cell.length_c   1.000
_cell.angle_alpha   90.00
_cell.angle_beta   90.00
_cell.angle_gamma   90.00
#
_symmetry.space_group_name_H-M   'P 1'
#
loop_
_entity.id
_entity.type
_entity.pdbx_description
1 polymer ?
#
loop_
_entity_poly.entity_id
_entity_poly.type
_entity_poly.pdbx_seq_one_letter_code
_entity_poly.pdbx_strand_id
1 'polypeptide(L)'
;MSDGISEQDIQALQAAVQRNCHISDARFASDYTLCVYLLKMREFYRWECGRGLGEPLSGDEVGDWLSSREALWETLEDEPFAPLPIDGSEYDPFDDAAINAALMPHGLLYSGGYGAKSKPLFFLARLERSIEERGFRVHVAGAELARDLTAPPAMAAGEAIYVRRESLRRMLWERVEEWRWNRPDNAMGRALGCYDFDADLHGALERMADSEIDTLVLHEIGEVQAGRELG
;
A
#
# COMPACT_ATOMS: atom_id res chain seq x y z
N MET A 1 -32.49 -3.83 6.48
CA MET A 1 -31.61 -3.09 7.41
C MET A 1 -30.27 -3.75 7.24
N SER A 2 -29.32 -3.06 6.60
CA SER A 2 -27.95 -3.58 6.45
C SER A 2 -27.30 -3.42 7.80
N ASP A 3 -27.19 -4.50 8.58
CA ASP A 3 -26.26 -4.52 9.69
C ASP A 3 -24.87 -4.36 9.05
N GLY A 4 -24.22 -3.24 9.33
CA GLY A 4 -22.85 -3.02 8.87
C GLY A 4 -21.89 -3.95 9.62
N ILE A 5 -20.78 -4.34 8.98
CA ILE A 5 -19.64 -4.94 9.69
C ILE A 5 -19.35 -4.10 10.94
N SER A 6 -19.30 -4.75 12.11
CA SER A 6 -19.09 -4.03 13.36
C SER A 6 -17.65 -3.47 13.44
N GLU A 7 -17.43 -2.42 14.22
CA GLU A 7 -16.08 -1.88 14.43
C GLU A 7 -15.11 -2.93 14.98
N GLN A 8 -15.60 -3.87 15.80
CA GLN A 8 -14.81 -4.98 16.32
C GLN A 8 -14.40 -5.96 15.21
N ASP A 9 -15.29 -6.23 14.25
CA ASP A 9 -14.99 -7.09 13.11
C ASP A 9 -13.98 -6.42 12.17
N ILE A 10 -14.07 -5.10 11.95
CA ILE A 10 -13.07 -4.34 11.18
C ILE A 10 -11.69 -4.44 11.86
N GLN A 11 -11.62 -4.29 13.17
CA GLN A 11 -10.36 -4.40 13.92
C GLN A 11 -9.78 -5.81 13.86
N ALA A 12 -10.62 -6.85 13.96
CA ALA A 12 -10.19 -8.24 13.84
C ALA A 12 -9.65 -8.54 12.43
N LEU A 13 -10.35 -8.08 11.39
CA LEU A 13 -9.91 -8.20 10.00
C LEU A 13 -8.59 -7.44 9.77
N GLN A 14 -8.49 -6.20 10.24
CA GLN A 14 -7.27 -5.40 10.12
C GLN A 14 -6.08 -6.11 10.75
N ALA A 15 -6.24 -6.66 11.95
CA ALA A 15 -5.20 -7.41 12.63
C ALA A 15 -4.80 -8.69 11.87
N ALA A 16 -5.77 -9.42 11.31
CA ALA A 16 -5.51 -10.62 10.51
C ALA A 16 -4.75 -10.29 9.21
N VAL A 17 -5.17 -9.25 8.49
CA VAL A 17 -4.47 -8.79 7.28
C VAL A 17 -3.06 -8.31 7.63
N GLN A 18 -2.90 -7.50 8.67
CA GLN A 18 -1.59 -6.99 9.07
C GLN A 18 -0.65 -8.12 9.54
N ARG A 19 -1.18 -9.18 10.16
CA ARG A 19 -0.42 -10.39 10.47
C ARG A 19 0.11 -11.05 9.19
N ASN A 20 -0.73 -11.21 8.16
CA ASN A 20 -0.29 -11.78 6.87
C ASN A 20 0.75 -10.90 6.18
N CYS A 21 0.63 -9.56 6.26
CA CYS A 21 1.66 -8.62 5.82
C CYS A 21 3.00 -8.89 6.55
N HIS A 22 2.97 -9.02 7.87
CA HIS A 22 4.18 -9.30 8.66
C HIS A 22 4.80 -10.66 8.36
N ILE A 23 4.00 -11.69 8.14
CA ILE A 23 4.51 -13.01 7.70
C ILE A 23 5.21 -12.87 6.34
N SER A 24 4.62 -12.13 5.40
CA SER A 24 5.25 -11.87 4.11
C SER A 24 6.54 -11.08 4.27
N ASP A 25 6.52 -9.98 5.03
CA ASP A 25 7.72 -9.15 5.21
C ASP A 25 8.83 -9.90 5.94
N ALA A 26 8.52 -10.70 6.95
CA ALA A 26 9.51 -11.53 7.66
C ALA A 26 10.31 -12.43 6.71
N ARG A 27 9.62 -13.07 5.76
CA ARG A 27 10.23 -14.00 4.78
C ARG A 27 11.06 -13.31 3.70
N PHE A 28 10.79 -12.04 3.41
CA PHE A 28 11.35 -11.34 2.24
C PHE A 28 12.13 -10.08 2.60
N ALA A 29 12.20 -9.67 3.87
CA ALA A 29 12.95 -8.48 4.29
C ALA A 29 14.45 -8.57 3.96
N SER A 30 15.01 -9.79 4.01
CA SER A 30 16.41 -10.07 3.69
C SER A 30 16.77 -9.89 2.22
N ASP A 31 15.78 -9.77 1.31
CA ASP A 31 16.01 -9.49 -0.11
C ASP A 31 16.46 -8.04 -0.38
N TYR A 32 16.33 -7.15 0.60
CA TYR A 32 16.75 -5.76 0.49
C TYR A 32 18.22 -5.59 0.89
N THR A 33 18.91 -4.67 0.21
CA THR A 33 20.18 -4.16 0.71
C THR A 33 19.94 -3.33 1.98
N LEU A 34 20.91 -3.29 2.90
CA LEU A 34 20.75 -2.62 4.19
C LEU A 34 20.22 -1.18 4.08
N CYS A 35 20.76 -0.38 3.16
CA CYS A 35 20.31 1.00 2.98
C CYS A 35 18.85 1.07 2.52
N VAL A 36 18.44 0.21 1.58
CA VAL A 36 17.05 0.16 1.09
C VAL A 36 16.11 -0.34 2.18
N TYR A 37 16.53 -1.34 2.93
CA TYR A 37 15.79 -1.87 4.07
C TYR A 37 15.52 -0.79 5.12
N LEU A 38 16.55 -0.07 5.56
CA LEU A 38 16.40 1.00 6.57
C LEU A 38 15.51 2.16 6.08
N LEU A 39 15.59 2.53 4.80
CA LEU A 39 14.68 3.53 4.22
C LEU A 39 13.22 3.07 4.26
N LYS A 40 12.96 1.82 3.87
CA LYS A 40 11.62 1.21 3.91
C LYS A 40 11.09 1.10 5.34
N MET A 41 11.91 0.65 6.28
CA MET A 41 11.54 0.53 7.69
C MET A 41 11.18 1.88 8.30
N ARG A 42 11.94 2.93 7.97
CA ARG A 42 11.63 4.29 8.42
C ARG A 42 10.29 4.79 7.89
N GLU A 43 9.97 4.53 6.63
CA GLU A 43 8.66 4.92 6.08
C GLU A 43 7.53 4.05 6.63
N PHE A 44 7.77 2.77 6.87
CA PHE A 44 6.79 1.88 7.46
C PHE A 44 6.47 2.26 8.92
N TYR A 45 7.48 2.64 9.70
CA TYR A 45 7.29 3.27 11.01
C TYR A 45 6.42 4.52 10.93
N ARG A 46 6.72 5.42 9.97
CA ARG A 46 5.94 6.65 9.77
C ARG A 46 4.47 6.33 9.54
N TRP A 47 4.18 5.38 8.65
CA TRP A 47 2.82 4.93 8.38
C TRP A 47 2.15 4.34 9.62
N GLU A 48 2.78 3.35 10.26
CA GLU A 48 2.17 2.60 11.35
C GLU A 48 1.89 3.47 12.58
N CYS A 49 2.77 4.43 12.87
CA CYS A 49 2.59 5.37 13.97
C CYS A 49 1.73 6.58 13.61
N GLY A 50 1.18 6.65 12.39
CA GLY A 50 0.34 7.77 11.95
C GLY A 50 1.05 9.12 11.90
N ARG A 51 2.37 9.11 11.68
CA ARG A 51 3.21 10.32 11.62
C ARG A 51 3.00 11.05 10.29
N GLY A 52 2.95 12.38 10.33
CA GLY A 52 2.69 13.21 9.15
C GLY A 52 3.82 13.16 8.14
N LEU A 53 3.54 13.39 6.85
CA LEU A 53 4.60 13.53 5.84
C LEU A 53 5.37 14.84 6.08
N GLY A 54 6.70 14.77 6.01
CA GLY A 54 7.59 15.88 6.36
C GLY A 54 7.80 16.11 7.87
N GLU A 55 7.12 15.37 8.74
CA GLU A 55 7.39 15.41 10.18
C GLU A 55 8.77 14.79 10.46
N PRO A 56 9.65 15.44 11.26
CA PRO A 56 10.91 14.84 11.67
C PRO A 56 10.63 13.61 12.55
N LEU A 57 11.41 12.55 12.34
CA LEU A 57 11.33 11.33 13.14
C LEU A 57 12.52 11.28 14.12
N SER A 58 12.27 10.82 15.34
CA SER A 58 13.34 10.56 16.31
C SER A 58 14.11 9.31 15.92
N GLY A 59 15.44 9.41 15.83
CA GLY A 59 16.29 8.26 15.52
C GLY A 59 16.18 7.14 16.56
N ASP A 60 16.05 7.50 17.84
CA ASP A 60 15.92 6.54 18.94
C ASP A 60 14.57 5.82 18.89
N GLU A 61 13.46 6.56 18.68
CA GLU A 61 12.12 5.95 18.56
C GLU A 61 12.03 4.99 17.37
N VAL A 62 12.60 5.39 16.23
CA VAL A 62 12.66 4.54 15.03
C VAL A 62 13.51 3.30 15.30
N GLY A 63 14.64 3.44 16.00
CA GLY A 63 15.52 2.34 16.38
C GLY A 63 14.83 1.32 17.28
N ASP A 64 14.21 1.77 18.36
CA ASP A 64 13.48 0.91 19.30
C ASP A 64 12.31 0.17 18.63
N TRP A 65 11.58 0.87 17.76
CA TRP A 65 10.51 0.26 16.97
C TRP A 65 11.04 -0.78 15.98
N LEU A 66 12.14 -0.48 15.28
CA LEU A 66 12.76 -1.38 14.31
C LEU A 66 13.19 -2.67 14.99
N SER A 67 13.87 -2.60 16.14
CA SER A 67 14.25 -3.79 16.91
C SER A 67 13.04 -4.60 17.36
N SER A 68 11.95 -3.94 17.77
CA SER A 68 10.71 -4.61 18.15
C SER A 68 10.03 -5.30 16.95
N ARG A 69 10.09 -4.67 15.77
CA ARG A 69 9.55 -5.20 14.52
C ARG A 69 10.31 -6.44 14.06
N GLU A 70 11.63 -6.40 14.12
CA GLU A 70 12.51 -7.53 13.77
C GLU A 70 12.27 -8.71 14.71
N ALA A 71 12.22 -8.47 16.02
CA ALA A 71 11.90 -9.51 17.00
C ALA A 71 10.52 -10.15 16.76
N LEU A 72 9.52 -9.37 16.32
CA LEU A 72 8.23 -9.93 15.91
C LEU A 72 8.37 -10.80 14.66
N TRP A 73 9.07 -10.32 13.62
CA TRP A 73 9.21 -11.04 12.36
C TRP A 73 9.95 -12.36 12.51
N GLU A 74 10.94 -12.44 13.40
CA GLU A 74 11.60 -13.70 13.76
C GLU A 74 10.60 -14.76 14.27
N THR A 75 9.51 -14.35 14.93
CA THR A 75 8.47 -15.28 15.41
C THR A 75 7.44 -15.68 14.35
N LEU A 76 7.43 -15.02 13.19
CA LEU A 76 6.39 -15.15 12.16
C LEU A 76 6.90 -15.74 10.84
N GLU A 77 8.22 -15.77 10.61
CA GLU A 77 8.81 -16.16 9.32
C GLU A 77 8.30 -17.53 8.83
N ASP A 78 8.18 -18.50 9.73
CA ASP A 78 7.73 -19.87 9.43
C ASP A 78 6.21 -20.08 9.57
N GLU A 79 5.45 -19.07 10.01
CA GLU A 79 4.01 -19.19 10.27
C GLU A 79 3.19 -19.19 8.96
N PRO A 80 2.20 -20.06 8.79
CA PRO A 80 1.34 -20.03 7.60
C PRO A 80 0.51 -18.74 7.54
N PHE A 81 0.13 -18.32 6.33
CA PHE A 81 -0.84 -17.24 6.18
C PHE A 81 -2.18 -17.65 6.80
N ALA A 82 -2.75 -16.75 7.60
CA ALA A 82 -3.97 -16.98 8.34
C ALA A 82 -5.20 -16.63 7.48
N PRO A 83 -6.33 -17.33 7.67
CA PRO A 83 -7.60 -16.93 7.07
C PRO A 83 -8.07 -15.58 7.61
N LEU A 84 -8.91 -14.89 6.83
CA LEU A 84 -9.45 -13.58 7.20
C LEU A 84 -10.85 -13.70 7.78
N PRO A 85 -11.10 -13.21 9.00
CA PRO A 85 -12.43 -13.20 9.60
C PRO A 85 -13.26 -12.05 9.05
N ILE A 86 -14.42 -12.35 8.45
CA ILE A 86 -15.38 -11.36 7.95
C ILE A 86 -16.79 -11.87 8.26
N ASP A 87 -17.58 -11.10 9.02
CA ASP A 87 -18.95 -11.44 9.42
C ASP A 87 -19.13 -12.87 9.96
N GLY A 88 -18.17 -13.30 10.80
CA GLY A 88 -18.17 -14.63 11.41
C GLY A 88 -17.81 -15.79 10.46
N SER A 89 -17.43 -15.49 9.22
CA SER A 89 -16.90 -16.45 8.24
C SER A 89 -15.38 -16.29 8.10
N GLU A 90 -14.71 -17.37 7.71
CA GLU A 90 -13.27 -17.37 7.42
C GLU A 90 -13.04 -17.45 5.90
N TYR A 91 -12.20 -16.56 5.38
CA TYR A 91 -11.85 -16.50 3.97
C TYR A 91 -10.38 -16.86 3.74
N ASP A 92 -10.09 -17.53 2.64
CA ASP A 92 -8.71 -17.72 2.16
C ASP A 92 -8.11 -16.35 1.82
N PRO A 93 -6.91 -15.98 2.32
CA PRO A 93 -6.31 -14.68 2.08
C PRO A 93 -5.93 -14.42 0.61
N PHE A 94 -6.05 -15.40 -0.29
CA PHE A 94 -5.84 -15.21 -1.73
C PHE A 94 -7.16 -15.23 -2.54
N ASP A 95 -8.32 -15.31 -1.89
CA ASP A 95 -9.63 -15.19 -2.54
C ASP A 95 -10.15 -13.74 -2.52
N ASP A 96 -9.45 -12.86 -3.25
CA ASP A 96 -9.79 -11.45 -3.40
C ASP A 96 -11.26 -11.24 -3.80
N ALA A 97 -11.79 -12.13 -4.64
CA ALA A 97 -13.15 -12.01 -5.17
C ALA A 97 -14.19 -12.21 -4.07
N ALA A 98 -14.08 -13.30 -3.29
CA ALA A 98 -15.01 -13.57 -2.20
C ALA A 98 -14.88 -12.54 -1.07
N ILE A 99 -13.64 -12.15 -0.73
CA ILE A 99 -13.37 -11.14 0.30
C ILE A 99 -13.97 -9.79 -0.11
N ASN A 100 -13.67 -9.30 -1.31
CA ASN A 100 -14.17 -7.99 -1.74
C ASN A 100 -15.69 -7.95 -1.95
N ALA A 101 -16.32 -9.08 -2.31
CA ALA A 101 -17.78 -9.18 -2.35
C ALA A 101 -18.42 -8.92 -0.98
N ALA A 102 -17.76 -9.32 0.12
CA ALA A 102 -18.18 -9.04 1.47
C ALA A 102 -17.81 -7.62 1.94
N LEU A 103 -16.62 -7.11 1.57
CA LEU A 103 -16.09 -5.86 2.11
C LEU A 103 -16.57 -4.58 1.39
N MET A 104 -16.75 -4.62 0.08
CA MET A 104 -17.10 -3.42 -0.71
C MET A 104 -18.43 -2.75 -0.29
N PRO A 105 -19.50 -3.48 0.07
CA PRO A 105 -20.72 -2.87 0.62
C PRO A 105 -20.48 -2.00 1.87
N HIS A 106 -19.38 -2.22 2.58
CA HIS A 106 -19.00 -1.48 3.79
C HIS A 106 -17.90 -0.42 3.51
N GLY A 107 -17.61 -0.13 2.24
CA GLY A 107 -16.59 0.85 1.86
C GLY A 107 -15.17 0.41 2.19
N LEU A 108 -14.92 -0.90 2.18
CA LEU A 108 -13.60 -1.49 2.38
C LEU A 108 -13.13 -2.19 1.10
N LEU A 109 -11.81 -2.24 0.91
CA LEU A 109 -11.16 -2.87 -0.22
C LEU A 109 -9.97 -3.69 0.29
N TYR A 110 -9.85 -4.91 -0.22
CA TYR A 110 -8.77 -5.83 0.07
C TYR A 110 -8.06 -6.25 -1.22
N SER A 111 -6.77 -6.55 -1.12
CA SER A 111 -6.12 -7.42 -2.10
C SER A 111 -5.04 -8.26 -1.43
N GLY A 112 -4.98 -9.53 -1.83
CA GLY A 112 -4.00 -10.53 -1.48
C GLY A 112 -3.49 -11.22 -2.74
N GLY A 113 -2.26 -10.91 -3.14
CA GLY A 113 -1.69 -11.37 -4.40
C GLY A 113 -0.19 -11.56 -4.34
N TYR A 114 0.45 -11.63 -5.50
CA TYR A 114 1.90 -11.80 -5.62
C TYR A 114 2.49 -10.63 -6.39
N GLY A 115 3.42 -9.92 -5.76
CA GLY A 115 4.19 -8.86 -6.39
C GLY A 115 5.48 -9.35 -7.04
N ALA A 116 6.42 -8.42 -7.21
CA ALA A 116 7.74 -8.72 -7.76
C ALA A 116 8.43 -9.88 -7.02
N LYS A 117 9.11 -10.75 -7.78
CA LYS A 117 9.76 -11.98 -7.30
C LYS A 117 8.82 -12.95 -6.58
N SER A 118 7.52 -12.88 -6.86
CA SER A 118 6.50 -13.70 -6.20
C SER A 118 6.43 -13.51 -4.69
N LYS A 119 6.79 -12.32 -4.17
CA LYS A 119 6.51 -11.95 -2.79
C LYS A 119 5.00 -11.81 -2.61
N PRO A 120 4.35 -12.54 -1.68
CA PRO A 120 2.94 -12.30 -1.34
C PRO A 120 2.75 -10.87 -0.84
N LEU A 121 1.71 -10.17 -1.28
CA LEU A 121 1.40 -8.83 -0.85
C LEU A 121 -0.06 -8.76 -0.42
N PHE A 122 -0.30 -8.13 0.71
CA PHE A 122 -1.62 -7.96 1.31
C PHE A 122 -1.85 -6.51 1.68
N PHE A 123 -3.05 -6.01 1.44
CA PHE A 123 -3.47 -4.76 2.03
C PHE A 123 -4.97 -4.71 2.28
N LEU A 124 -5.36 -3.89 3.25
CA LEU A 124 -6.74 -3.53 3.54
C LEU A 124 -6.82 -2.00 3.57
N ALA A 125 -7.81 -1.42 2.91
CA ALA A 125 -7.99 0.02 2.85
C ALA A 125 -9.46 0.41 2.79
N ARG A 126 -9.73 1.70 3.00
CA ARG A 126 -11.03 2.31 2.66
C ARG A 126 -11.16 2.41 1.14
N LEU A 127 -12.27 1.94 0.58
CA LEU A 127 -12.60 2.12 -0.83
C LEU A 127 -13.04 3.56 -1.07
N GLU A 128 -12.33 4.31 -1.92
CA GLU A 128 -12.76 5.65 -2.33
C GLU A 128 -13.72 5.59 -3.51
N ARG A 129 -13.36 4.85 -4.55
CA ARG A 129 -14.17 4.70 -5.77
C ARG A 129 -13.78 3.46 -6.56
N SER A 130 -14.72 2.99 -7.37
CA SER A 130 -14.47 2.00 -8.41
C SER A 130 -14.91 2.57 -9.75
N ILE A 131 -14.10 2.37 -10.79
CA ILE A 131 -14.40 2.79 -12.17
C ILE A 131 -14.11 1.64 -13.13
N GLU A 132 -14.78 1.64 -14.27
CA GLU A 132 -14.50 0.73 -15.37
C GLU A 132 -13.69 1.51 -16.42
N GLU A 133 -12.50 1.03 -16.78
CA GLU A 133 -11.60 1.66 -17.75
C GLU A 133 -11.08 0.58 -18.71
N ARG A 134 -11.41 0.70 -20.00
CA ARG A 134 -10.93 -0.20 -21.08
C ARG A 134 -11.16 -1.70 -20.81
N GLY A 135 -12.25 -2.05 -20.11
CA GLY A 135 -12.58 -3.42 -19.74
C GLY A 135 -11.87 -3.93 -18.48
N PHE A 136 -11.20 -3.04 -17.74
CA PHE A 136 -10.64 -3.31 -16.43
C PHE A 136 -11.46 -2.63 -15.35
N ARG A 137 -11.61 -3.31 -14.21
CA ARG A 137 -12.20 -2.72 -13.02
C ARG A 137 -11.10 -2.10 -12.17
N VAL A 138 -11.09 -0.78 -12.09
CA VAL A 138 -10.11 -0.02 -11.31
C VAL A 138 -10.73 0.34 -9.96
N HIS A 139 -10.08 -0.07 -8.89
CA HIS A 139 -10.42 0.28 -7.52
C HIS A 139 -9.40 1.27 -6.97
N VAL A 140 -9.85 2.44 -6.53
CA VAL A 140 -9.01 3.43 -5.86
C VAL A 140 -9.22 3.29 -4.34
N ALA A 141 -8.18 2.83 -3.66
CA ALA A 141 -8.07 2.77 -2.21
C ALA A 141 -7.55 4.09 -1.66
N GLY A 142 -8.17 4.55 -0.56
CA GLY A 142 -7.76 5.71 0.21
C GLY A 142 -6.87 5.32 1.39
N ALA A 143 -7.36 5.59 2.61
CA ALA A 143 -6.64 5.30 3.85
C ALA A 143 -6.37 3.79 4.01
N GLU A 144 -5.11 3.44 4.23
CA GLU A 144 -4.65 2.06 4.42
C GLU A 144 -4.79 1.65 5.89
N LEU A 145 -5.52 0.56 6.13
CA LEU A 145 -5.74 -0.02 7.46
C LEU A 145 -4.70 -1.09 7.78
N ALA A 146 -4.24 -1.83 6.77
CA ALA A 146 -3.15 -2.80 6.89
C ALA A 146 -2.33 -2.83 5.60
N ARG A 147 -1.01 -3.03 5.71
CA ARG A 147 -0.11 -3.13 4.55
C ARG A 147 1.20 -3.85 4.87
N ASP A 148 1.84 -4.35 3.82
CA ASP A 148 3.25 -4.73 3.83
C ASP A 148 4.19 -3.51 3.95
N LEU A 149 5.44 -3.81 4.31
CA LEU A 149 6.61 -2.93 4.21
C LEU A 149 6.74 -2.34 2.80
N THR A 150 6.57 -3.19 1.78
CA THR A 150 6.52 -2.75 0.39
C THR A 150 5.09 -2.56 -0.06
N ALA A 151 4.72 -1.32 -0.34
CA ALA A 151 3.40 -0.96 -0.83
C ALA A 151 3.52 -0.31 -2.22
N PRO A 152 3.46 -1.10 -3.30
CA PRO A 152 3.39 -0.53 -4.64
C PRO A 152 2.11 0.32 -4.77
N PRO A 153 2.17 1.47 -5.45
CA PRO A 153 1.03 2.40 -5.52
C PRO A 153 -0.08 1.89 -6.46
N ALA A 154 0.22 0.95 -7.35
CA ALA A 154 -0.76 0.24 -8.15
C ALA A 154 -0.32 -1.21 -8.39
N MET A 155 -1.30 -2.10 -8.58
CA MET A 155 -1.09 -3.48 -9.01
C MET A 155 -2.32 -4.00 -9.76
N ALA A 156 -2.09 -4.80 -10.79
CA ALA A 156 -3.13 -5.60 -11.45
C ALA A 156 -3.25 -7.02 -10.87
N ALA A 157 -4.48 -7.50 -10.75
CA ALA A 157 -4.83 -8.90 -10.48
C ALA A 157 -5.92 -9.35 -11.47
N GLY A 158 -5.51 -10.01 -12.56
CA GLY A 158 -6.42 -10.39 -13.64
C GLY A 158 -6.99 -9.15 -14.35
N GLU A 159 -8.29 -8.92 -14.20
CA GLU A 159 -9.00 -7.76 -14.78
C GLU A 159 -9.27 -6.65 -13.75
N ALA A 160 -8.87 -6.86 -12.49
CA ALA A 160 -8.93 -5.85 -11.45
C ALA A 160 -7.60 -5.10 -11.36
N ILE A 161 -7.68 -3.78 -11.15
CA ILE A 161 -6.52 -2.91 -10.89
C ILE A 161 -6.76 -2.21 -9.57
N TYR A 162 -5.82 -2.33 -8.65
CA TYR A 162 -5.87 -1.71 -7.34
C TYR A 162 -4.91 -0.53 -7.29
N VAL A 163 -5.43 0.68 -7.19
CA VAL A 163 -4.65 1.92 -7.03
C VAL A 163 -4.71 2.33 -5.57
N ARG A 164 -3.57 2.47 -4.92
CA ARG A 164 -3.42 2.80 -3.50
C ARG A 164 -3.01 4.26 -3.35
N ARG A 165 -3.99 5.16 -3.23
CA ARG A 165 -3.79 6.62 -3.21
C ARG A 165 -2.84 7.04 -2.08
N GLU A 166 -2.98 6.46 -0.89
CA GLU A 166 -2.07 6.77 0.22
C GLU A 166 -0.62 6.35 -0.09
N SER A 167 -0.42 5.14 -0.61
CA SER A 167 0.91 4.67 -1.04
C SER A 167 1.50 5.49 -2.18
N LEU A 168 0.68 5.96 -3.12
CA LEU A 168 1.09 6.89 -4.17
C LEU A 168 1.57 8.22 -3.56
N ARG A 169 0.82 8.83 -2.64
CA ARG A 169 1.23 10.06 -1.96
C ARG A 169 2.56 9.90 -1.24
N ARG A 170 2.78 8.76 -0.56
CA ARG A 170 4.04 8.44 0.12
C ARG A 170 5.20 8.29 -0.86
N MET A 171 4.99 7.54 -1.95
CA MET A 171 6.00 7.40 -3.01
C MET A 171 6.36 8.74 -3.65
N LEU A 172 5.37 9.59 -3.96
CA LEU A 172 5.60 10.93 -4.50
C LEU A 172 6.39 11.79 -3.51
N TRP A 173 6.06 11.72 -2.23
CA TRP A 173 6.80 12.43 -1.19
C TRP A 173 8.28 12.00 -1.14
N GLU A 174 8.58 10.70 -1.21
CA GLU A 174 9.97 10.22 -1.31
C GLU A 174 10.71 10.82 -2.51
N ARG A 175 10.04 10.96 -3.66
CA ARG A 175 10.62 11.62 -4.85
C ARG A 175 10.85 13.11 -4.66
N VAL A 176 9.95 13.80 -3.94
CA VAL A 176 10.13 15.21 -3.58
C VAL A 176 11.33 15.37 -2.65
N GLU A 177 11.47 14.53 -1.63
CA GLU A 177 12.62 14.56 -0.71
C GLU A 177 13.93 14.29 -1.46
N GLU A 178 13.95 13.28 -2.33
CA GLU A 178 15.10 12.95 -3.16
C GLU A 178 15.53 14.13 -4.04
N TRP A 179 14.58 14.78 -4.72
CA TRP A 179 14.85 15.95 -5.55
C TRP A 179 15.34 17.15 -4.73
N ARG A 180 14.77 17.38 -3.54
CA ARG A 180 15.10 18.52 -2.67
C ARG A 180 16.56 18.54 -2.20
N TRP A 181 17.27 17.41 -2.21
CA TRP A 181 18.70 17.37 -1.86
C TRP A 181 19.58 18.23 -2.77
N ASN A 182 19.31 18.20 -4.08
CA ASN A 182 20.16 18.87 -5.08
C ASN A 182 19.42 19.91 -5.92
N ARG A 183 18.08 19.89 -5.91
CA ARG A 183 17.18 20.76 -6.69
C ARG A 183 17.62 20.92 -8.16
N PRO A 184 17.94 19.83 -8.89
CA PRO A 184 18.37 19.93 -10.28
C PRO A 184 17.26 20.51 -11.16
N ASP A 185 17.63 21.34 -12.14
CA ASP A 185 16.73 21.79 -13.20
C ASP A 185 16.52 20.67 -14.23
N ASN A 186 15.52 19.82 -13.97
CA ASN A 186 15.17 18.67 -14.80
C ASN A 186 13.65 18.51 -14.91
N ALA A 187 13.21 17.44 -15.58
CA ALA A 187 11.78 17.18 -15.76
C ALA A 187 11.03 17.05 -14.43
N MET A 188 11.64 16.41 -13.42
CA MET A 188 11.10 16.33 -12.07
C MET A 188 10.93 17.73 -11.46
N GLY A 189 11.98 18.56 -11.47
CA GLY A 189 11.89 19.93 -10.94
C GLY A 189 10.79 20.77 -11.58
N ARG A 190 10.59 20.62 -12.90
CA ARG A 190 9.49 21.28 -13.62
C ARG A 190 8.12 20.75 -13.22
N ALA A 191 7.97 19.43 -13.04
CA ALA A 191 6.72 18.82 -12.57
C ALA A 191 6.40 19.26 -11.14
N LEU A 192 7.38 19.26 -10.24
CA LEU A 192 7.21 19.72 -8.86
C LEU A 192 6.87 21.22 -8.78
N GLY A 193 7.40 22.02 -9.70
CA GLY A 193 7.08 23.46 -9.81
C GLY A 193 5.61 23.76 -10.13
N CYS A 194 4.82 22.78 -10.54
CA CYS A 194 3.36 22.93 -10.73
C CYS A 194 2.57 22.86 -9.40
N TYR A 195 3.22 22.51 -8.29
CA TYR A 195 2.59 22.31 -6.99
C TYR A 195 3.30 23.09 -5.87
N ASP A 196 2.53 23.69 -4.97
CA ASP A 196 3.07 24.47 -3.86
C ASP A 196 3.43 23.59 -2.65
N PHE A 197 4.55 22.86 -2.75
CA PHE A 197 5.07 22.01 -1.67
C PHE A 197 5.66 22.78 -0.48
N ASP A 198 5.82 24.09 -0.58
CA ASP A 198 6.45 24.91 0.45
C ASP A 198 5.39 25.52 1.40
N ALA A 199 4.24 25.96 0.86
CA ALA A 199 3.13 26.45 1.69
C ALA A 199 2.04 25.40 1.96
N ASP A 200 1.85 24.41 1.07
CA ASP A 200 0.78 23.41 1.19
C ASP A 200 1.27 22.01 0.79
N LEU A 201 2.17 21.42 1.59
CA LEU A 201 2.69 20.07 1.36
C LEU A 201 1.57 19.03 1.15
N HIS A 202 0.58 19.02 2.04
CA HIS A 202 -0.44 17.98 2.03
C HIS A 202 -1.36 18.12 0.81
N GLY A 203 -1.88 19.31 0.53
CA GLY A 203 -2.71 19.53 -0.64
C GLY A 203 -1.92 19.42 -1.95
N ALA A 204 -0.64 19.76 -1.99
CA ALA A 204 0.23 19.53 -3.15
C ALA A 204 0.35 18.04 -3.46
N LEU A 205 0.59 17.19 -2.45
CA LEU A 205 0.64 15.74 -2.61
C LEU A 205 -0.71 15.16 -3.03
N GLU A 206 -1.83 15.65 -2.50
CA GLU A 206 -3.17 15.22 -2.93
C GLU A 206 -3.41 15.50 -4.41
N ARG A 207 -3.15 16.74 -4.85
CA ARG A 207 -3.32 17.14 -6.25
C ARG A 207 -2.40 16.38 -7.19
N MET A 208 -1.15 16.17 -6.79
CA MET A 208 -0.19 15.41 -7.58
C MET A 208 -0.58 13.94 -7.66
N ALA A 209 -0.99 13.32 -6.56
CA ALA A 209 -1.48 11.94 -6.56
C ALA A 209 -2.71 11.81 -7.46
N ASP A 210 -3.70 12.70 -7.36
CA ASP A 210 -4.88 12.69 -8.24
C ASP A 210 -4.50 12.78 -9.73
N SER A 211 -3.49 13.58 -10.08
CA SER A 211 -2.98 13.68 -11.45
C SER A 211 -2.26 12.42 -11.93
N GLU A 212 -1.59 11.69 -11.04
CA GLU A 212 -0.78 10.51 -11.39
C GLU A 212 -1.54 9.19 -11.34
N ILE A 213 -2.75 9.15 -10.74
CA ILE A 213 -3.60 7.95 -10.75
C ILE A 213 -3.85 7.47 -12.18
N ASP A 214 -4.15 8.36 -13.12
CA ASP A 214 -4.40 7.99 -14.51
C ASP A 214 -3.16 7.37 -15.16
N THR A 215 -1.97 7.91 -14.87
CA THR A 215 -0.69 7.35 -15.33
C THR A 215 -0.51 5.92 -14.83
N LEU A 216 -0.77 5.66 -13.54
CA LEU A 216 -0.66 4.32 -12.95
C LEU A 216 -1.67 3.36 -13.56
N VAL A 217 -2.93 3.77 -13.73
CA VAL A 217 -3.95 2.92 -14.35
C VAL A 217 -3.52 2.52 -15.77
N LEU A 218 -3.00 3.46 -16.56
CA LEU A 218 -2.49 3.16 -17.90
C LEU A 218 -1.27 2.24 -17.87
N HIS A 219 -0.39 2.38 -16.88
CA HIS A 219 0.75 1.49 -16.68
C HIS A 219 0.29 0.06 -16.43
N GLU A 220 -0.58 -0.16 -15.44
CA GLU A 220 -1.09 -1.49 -15.09
C GLU A 220 -1.87 -2.15 -16.24
N ILE A 221 -2.71 -1.38 -16.95
CA ILE A 221 -3.40 -1.87 -18.16
C ILE A 221 -2.38 -2.31 -19.21
N GLY A 222 -1.33 -1.50 -19.42
CA GLY A 222 -0.25 -1.81 -20.36
C GLY A 222 0.50 -3.07 -19.98
N GLU A 223 0.81 -3.26 -18.69
CA GLU A 223 1.47 -4.47 -18.19
C GLU A 223 0.61 -5.73 -18.42
N VAL A 224 -0.69 -5.67 -18.10
CA VAL A 224 -1.60 -6.81 -18.34
C VAL A 224 -1.73 -7.12 -19.84
N GLN A 225 -1.86 -6.10 -20.68
CA GLN A 225 -1.95 -6.28 -22.13
C GLN A 225 -0.67 -6.89 -22.70
N ALA A 226 0.50 -6.39 -22.29
CA ALA A 226 1.78 -6.95 -22.70
C ALA A 226 1.93 -8.40 -22.23
N GLY A 227 1.54 -8.74 -21.00
CA GLY A 227 1.56 -10.11 -20.50
C GLY A 227 0.67 -11.06 -21.31
N ARG A 228 -0.51 -10.61 -21.75
CA ARG A 228 -1.39 -11.39 -22.64
C ARG A 228 -0.77 -11.67 -24.01
N GLU A 229 0.05 -10.75 -24.53
CA GLU A 229 0.71 -10.89 -25.82
C GLU A 229 2.00 -11.71 -25.76
N LEU A 230 2.73 -11.64 -24.65
CA LEU A 230 4.09 -12.18 -24.53
C LEU A 230 4.17 -13.52 -23.78
N GLY A 231 3.17 -13.87 -22.96
CA GLY A 231 3.14 -15.09 -22.13
C GLY A 231 3.94 -14.95 -20.84
#